data_AF-A0ABD5HR12-F1
#
_entry.id   AF-A0ABD5HR12-F1
#
_cell.length_a   1.000
_cell.length_b   1.000
_cell.length_c   1.000
_cell.angle_alpha   90.00
_cell.angle_beta   90.00
_cell.angle_gamma   90.00
#
_symmetry.space_group_name_H-M   'P 1'
#
loop_
_entity.id
_entity.type
_entity.pdbx_description
1 polymer ?
#
loop_
_entity_poly.entity_id
_entity_poly.type
_entity_poly.pdbx_seq_one_letter_code
_entity_poly.pdbx_strand_id
1 'polypeptide(L)'
;MKNKKLICIALPIMLLSRIGCSNNDIEKEKKTETRSDKDVIKSLNEEVDKLHKEKDELEKKIQDEEASKKEASKEKDVIKKEDKIEDNTRFSTIKEYQETVYKLANKFESELRATKPIIEKDKTLLSNKDELKAQYDKVQIQADKIKSLHPPQEYTDLQIGLIDSLIVYQKAVDGMFSGLDERDKEKVKGYEQSVIDGLTYFNDSLNAIKEIKE
;
A
#
# COMPACT_ATOMS: atom_id res chain seq x y z
N MET A 1 33.36 49.45 -41.90
CA MET A 1 32.92 48.83 -43.19
C MET A 1 33.38 47.38 -43.17
N LYS A 2 32.61 46.30 -43.27
CA LYS A 2 31.19 46.05 -43.55
C LYS A 2 30.80 44.77 -42.80
N ASN A 3 29.72 44.81 -42.03
CA ASN A 3 28.98 43.65 -41.54
C ASN A 3 28.46 42.81 -42.72
N LYS A 4 28.34 41.49 -42.53
CA LYS A 4 27.45 40.53 -43.21
C LYS A 4 27.73 39.13 -42.64
N LYS A 5 26.80 38.24 -42.30
CA LYS A 5 25.34 38.20 -42.27
C LYS A 5 24.96 36.98 -41.41
N LEU A 6 24.00 37.20 -40.52
CA LEU A 6 23.21 36.18 -39.82
C LEU A 6 22.39 35.40 -40.87
N ILE A 7 22.36 34.07 -40.82
CA ILE A 7 21.32 33.27 -41.49
C ILE A 7 20.62 32.44 -40.43
N CYS A 8 19.49 32.99 -40.01
CA CYS A 8 18.44 32.37 -39.23
C CYS A 8 17.69 31.40 -40.16
N ILE A 9 17.70 30.10 -39.87
CA ILE A 9 16.81 29.14 -40.53
C ILE A 9 15.51 29.21 -39.75
N ALA A 10 14.60 30.03 -40.27
CA ALA A 10 13.27 30.22 -39.77
C ALA A 10 12.26 29.44 -40.63
N LEU A 11 11.25 28.91 -39.94
CA LEU A 11 9.86 28.63 -40.38
C LEU A 11 9.54 27.22 -40.92
N PRO A 12 8.29 26.72 -40.72
CA PRO A 12 7.08 27.49 -40.41
C PRO A 12 6.26 27.03 -39.19
N ILE A 13 5.97 28.02 -38.35
CA ILE A 13 4.76 28.10 -37.52
C ILE A 13 3.58 28.18 -38.48
N MET A 14 2.72 27.16 -38.51
CA MET A 14 1.37 27.32 -39.06
C MET A 14 0.50 28.03 -38.02
N LEU A 15 0.44 29.35 -38.15
CA LEU A 15 -0.72 30.15 -37.79
C LEU A 15 -1.79 29.93 -38.86
N LEU A 16 -3.05 29.74 -38.44
CA LEU A 16 -4.31 30.20 -39.06
C LEU A 16 -5.44 29.38 -38.42
N SER A 17 -6.51 29.88 -37.84
CA SER A 17 -6.98 31.18 -37.37
C SER A 17 -8.32 30.89 -36.70
N ARG A 18 -8.73 31.73 -35.73
CA ARG A 18 -9.98 32.52 -35.77
C ARG A 18 -10.69 32.61 -34.40
N ILE A 19 -10.84 33.88 -34.00
CA ILE A 19 -11.98 34.51 -33.29
C ILE A 19 -12.01 34.28 -31.75
N GLY A 20 -11.97 35.30 -30.89
CA GLY A 20 -12.11 36.74 -31.12
C GLY A 20 -11.67 37.58 -29.91
N CYS A 21 -11.59 38.88 -30.15
CA CYS A 21 -11.11 39.94 -29.28
C CYS A 21 -11.95 40.13 -28.01
N SER A 22 -11.28 40.44 -26.88
CA SER A 22 -11.40 41.76 -26.26
C SER A 22 -10.31 41.94 -25.19
N ASN A 23 -9.54 43.01 -25.31
CA ASN A 23 -8.65 43.47 -24.25
C ASN A 23 -9.47 44.05 -23.10
N ASN A 24 -9.01 43.80 -21.87
CA ASN A 24 -8.89 44.80 -20.82
C ASN A 24 -7.83 44.28 -19.83
N ASP A 25 -6.72 45.01 -19.73
CA ASP A 25 -5.85 44.98 -18.56
C ASP A 25 -6.68 45.30 -17.31
N ILE A 26 -6.38 44.63 -16.18
CA ILE A 26 -6.41 45.16 -14.81
C ILE A 26 -6.08 43.99 -13.85
N GLU A 27 -5.07 44.23 -13.01
CA GLU A 27 -4.78 43.46 -11.80
C GLU A 27 -6.04 43.05 -11.05
N LYS A 28 -6.15 41.76 -10.72
CA LYS A 28 -6.86 41.33 -9.52
C LYS A 28 -6.41 39.94 -9.12
N GLU A 29 -5.84 39.88 -7.92
CA GLU A 29 -5.87 38.69 -7.07
C GLU A 29 -7.18 37.91 -7.27
N LYS A 30 -7.07 36.66 -7.71
CA LYS A 30 -8.10 35.66 -7.49
C LYS A 30 -7.45 34.38 -7.02
N LYS A 31 -7.21 34.38 -5.69
CA LYS A 31 -7.57 33.32 -4.75
C LYS A 31 -8.15 32.10 -5.49
N THR A 32 -7.28 31.19 -5.91
CA THR A 32 -7.71 29.89 -6.43
C THR A 32 -8.13 29.08 -5.22
N GLU A 33 -9.44 29.09 -5.02
CA GLU A 33 -10.16 28.45 -3.94
C GLU A 33 -9.82 26.96 -3.92
N THR A 34 -9.04 26.58 -2.89
CA THR A 34 -8.70 25.22 -2.48
C THR A 34 -9.97 24.40 -2.29
N ARG A 35 -10.35 23.63 -3.31
CA ARG A 35 -11.49 22.71 -3.23
C ARG A 35 -11.20 21.44 -4.04
N SER A 36 -10.42 20.53 -3.44
CA SER A 36 -10.61 19.06 -3.48
C SER A 36 -9.45 18.22 -2.90
N ASP A 37 -8.60 18.75 -2.02
CA ASP A 37 -7.58 17.94 -1.31
C ASP A 37 -8.18 16.96 -0.26
N LYS A 38 -9.51 16.89 -0.13
CA LYS A 38 -10.23 16.15 0.92
C LYS A 38 -10.72 14.76 0.50
N ASP A 39 -10.79 14.47 -0.80
CA ASP A 39 -11.39 13.23 -1.33
C ASP A 39 -10.42 12.05 -1.43
N VAL A 40 -9.12 12.32 -1.46
CA VAL A 40 -8.10 11.34 -1.81
C VAL A 40 -7.85 10.44 -0.57
N ILE A 41 -7.28 11.00 0.50
CA ILE A 41 -7.07 10.36 1.82
C ILE A 41 -8.29 9.63 2.43
N LYS A 42 -9.51 10.03 2.07
CA LYS A 42 -10.72 9.35 2.54
C LYS A 42 -10.77 7.91 2.04
N SER A 43 -10.30 7.66 0.82
CA SER A 43 -10.35 6.35 0.15
C SER A 43 -9.38 5.33 0.78
N LEU A 44 -8.14 5.72 1.08
CA LEU A 44 -7.18 4.87 1.81
C LEU A 44 -7.70 4.46 3.19
N ASN A 45 -8.27 5.40 3.94
CA ASN A 45 -8.79 5.13 5.27
C ASN A 45 -10.02 4.20 5.25
N GLU A 46 -10.86 4.31 4.22
CA GLU A 46 -12.01 3.42 4.02
C GLU A 46 -11.58 1.99 3.68
N GLU A 47 -10.53 1.81 2.87
CA GLU A 47 -10.03 0.48 2.50
C GLU A 47 -9.31 -0.22 3.67
N VAL A 48 -8.55 0.53 4.48
CA VAL A 48 -7.98 0.02 5.74
C VAL A 48 -9.09 -0.44 6.70
N ASP A 49 -10.21 0.28 6.76
CA ASP A 49 -11.36 -0.12 7.59
C ASP A 49 -12.10 -1.36 7.03
N LYS A 50 -12.09 -1.61 5.69
CA LYS A 50 -12.63 -2.83 5.09
C LYS A 50 -11.76 -4.06 5.36
N LEU A 51 -10.45 -3.93 5.21
CA LEU A 51 -9.49 -5.00 5.55
C LEU A 51 -9.71 -5.52 6.97
N HIS A 52 -10.01 -4.63 7.91
CA HIS A 52 -10.29 -4.98 9.30
C HIS A 52 -11.61 -5.77 9.48
N LYS A 53 -12.69 -5.33 8.83
CA LYS A 53 -14.02 -5.95 8.97
C LYS A 53 -14.08 -7.37 8.42
N GLU A 54 -13.46 -7.63 7.28
CA GLU A 54 -13.44 -8.98 6.70
C GLU A 54 -12.64 -9.96 7.57
N LYS A 55 -11.73 -9.44 8.40
CA LYS A 55 -10.80 -10.23 9.21
C LYS A 55 -11.26 -10.54 10.64
N ASP A 56 -12.06 -9.68 11.26
CA ASP A 56 -12.67 -9.96 12.58
C ASP A 56 -13.65 -11.15 12.54
N GLU A 57 -14.30 -11.41 11.39
CA GLU A 57 -15.12 -12.62 11.17
C GLU A 57 -14.28 -13.90 11.03
N LEU A 58 -12.98 -13.73 10.86
CA LEU A 58 -11.99 -14.70 10.41
C LEU A 58 -11.21 -15.24 11.62
N GLU A 59 -10.79 -14.36 12.52
CA GLU A 59 -10.17 -14.72 13.81
C GLU A 59 -11.12 -15.55 14.69
N LYS A 60 -12.43 -15.27 14.62
CA LYS A 60 -13.46 -15.98 15.38
C LYS A 60 -13.61 -17.45 14.97
N LYS A 61 -13.47 -17.76 13.67
CA LYS A 61 -13.56 -19.15 13.15
C LYS A 61 -12.34 -20.00 13.51
N ILE A 62 -11.16 -19.39 13.61
CA ILE A 62 -9.92 -20.09 13.98
C ILE A 62 -9.92 -20.43 15.48
N GLN A 63 -10.42 -19.52 16.33
CA GLN A 63 -10.53 -19.78 17.77
C GLN A 63 -11.60 -20.83 18.13
N ASP A 64 -12.71 -20.88 17.37
CA ASP A 64 -13.77 -21.87 17.60
C ASP A 64 -13.33 -23.31 17.26
N GLU A 65 -12.40 -23.49 16.31
CA GLU A 65 -11.78 -24.79 16.00
C GLU A 65 -10.72 -25.22 17.04
N GLU A 66 -9.97 -24.27 17.62
CA GLU A 66 -9.03 -24.56 18.72
C GLU A 66 -9.74 -24.96 20.03
N ALA A 67 -10.91 -24.38 20.31
CA ALA A 67 -11.69 -24.72 21.50
C ALA A 67 -12.22 -26.17 21.47
N SER A 68 -12.42 -26.75 20.28
CA SER A 68 -12.93 -28.11 20.11
C SER A 68 -11.84 -29.21 20.20
N LYS A 69 -10.55 -28.87 20.09
CA LYS A 69 -9.43 -29.85 20.18
C LYS A 69 -8.66 -29.87 21.51
N LYS A 70 -9.03 -29.04 22.49
CA LYS A 70 -8.32 -28.96 23.78
C LYS A 70 -8.54 -30.14 24.75
N GLU A 71 -9.33 -31.15 24.39
CA GLU A 71 -9.47 -32.38 25.20
C GLU A 71 -8.55 -33.55 24.79
N ALA A 72 -7.68 -33.40 23.79
CA ALA A 72 -6.78 -34.49 23.39
C ALA A 72 -5.36 -34.05 23.04
N SER A 73 -4.61 -33.58 24.04
CA SER A 73 -3.21 -34.01 24.30
C SER A 73 -2.56 -33.11 25.35
N LYS A 74 -2.33 -33.68 26.52
CA LYS A 74 -1.30 -33.19 27.44
C LYS A 74 0.05 -33.70 26.96
N GLU A 75 1.06 -32.85 27.16
CA GLU A 75 2.49 -33.20 27.31
C GLU A 75 3.32 -33.27 26.02
N LYS A 76 4.01 -32.17 25.67
CA LYS A 76 5.46 -31.97 25.94
C LYS A 76 5.97 -30.62 25.41
N ASP A 77 6.65 -29.90 26.29
CA ASP A 77 7.61 -28.79 26.08
C ASP A 77 7.37 -27.79 24.94
N VAL A 78 6.69 -26.69 25.25
CA VAL A 78 6.81 -25.44 24.48
C VAL A 78 7.86 -24.58 25.14
N ILE A 79 9.12 -24.85 24.80
CA ILE A 79 10.23 -23.93 25.02
C ILE A 79 10.03 -22.72 24.11
N LYS A 80 9.99 -21.55 24.75
CA LYS A 80 10.07 -20.20 24.17
C LYS A 80 10.77 -20.16 22.80
N LYS A 81 10.02 -19.83 21.74
CA LYS A 81 10.56 -19.24 20.50
C LYS A 81 9.76 -17.99 20.15
N GLU A 82 9.92 -16.96 20.99
CA GLU A 82 9.76 -15.59 20.53
C GLU A 82 11.00 -15.25 19.68
N ASP A 83 10.75 -14.75 18.47
CA ASP A 83 11.68 -14.03 17.58
C ASP A 83 12.80 -14.78 16.83
N LYS A 84 12.58 -16.03 16.40
CA LYS A 84 13.35 -16.58 15.27
C LYS A 84 12.46 -17.36 14.30
N ILE A 85 11.93 -16.68 13.29
CA ILE A 85 11.63 -17.35 12.02
C ILE A 85 13.01 -17.62 11.43
N GLU A 86 13.44 -18.89 11.42
CA GLU A 86 14.65 -19.30 10.72
C GLU A 86 14.45 -19.01 9.23
N ASP A 87 15.32 -18.17 8.69
CA ASP A 87 15.42 -17.89 7.27
C ASP A 87 15.46 -19.23 6.51
N ASN A 88 14.48 -19.44 5.63
CA ASN A 88 14.46 -20.48 4.59
C ASN A 88 13.94 -21.89 4.94
N THR A 89 13.34 -22.12 6.12
CA THR A 89 12.69 -23.43 6.40
C THR A 89 11.24 -23.42 5.93
N ARG A 90 10.92 -24.30 4.98
CA ARG A 90 9.55 -24.51 4.48
C ARG A 90 8.64 -25.09 5.57
N PHE A 91 7.39 -24.63 5.63
CA PHE A 91 6.38 -25.20 6.53
C PHE A 91 6.08 -26.66 6.19
N SER A 92 5.83 -27.46 7.22
CA SER A 92 5.53 -28.90 7.06
C SER A 92 4.07 -29.13 6.72
N THR A 93 3.17 -28.27 7.19
CA THR A 93 1.72 -28.37 6.96
C THR A 93 1.15 -27.06 6.44
N ILE A 94 0.02 -27.14 5.73
CA ILE A 94 -0.68 -25.94 5.27
C ILE A 94 -1.24 -25.13 6.44
N LYS A 95 -1.66 -25.81 7.50
CA LYS A 95 -2.21 -25.17 8.70
C LYS A 95 -1.19 -24.30 9.44
N GLU A 96 0.01 -24.79 9.68
CA GLU A 96 1.08 -23.99 10.31
C GLU A 96 1.44 -22.76 9.46
N TYR A 97 1.44 -22.93 8.12
CA TYR A 97 1.65 -21.82 7.19
C TYR A 97 0.50 -20.80 7.27
N GLN A 98 -0.76 -21.23 7.21
CA GLN A 98 -1.94 -20.38 7.34
C GLN A 98 -1.89 -19.58 8.64
N GLU A 99 -1.71 -20.24 9.79
CA GLU A 99 -1.63 -19.59 11.10
C GLU A 99 -0.53 -18.52 11.15
N THR A 100 0.63 -18.82 10.57
CA THR A 100 1.76 -17.87 10.55
C THR A 100 1.51 -16.69 9.62
N VAL A 101 0.98 -16.94 8.41
CA VAL A 101 0.58 -15.90 7.45
C VAL A 101 -0.42 -14.95 8.11
N TYR A 102 -1.48 -15.48 8.74
CA TYR A 102 -2.52 -14.66 9.37
C TYR A 102 -2.00 -13.84 10.54
N LYS A 103 -1.15 -14.44 11.38
CA LYS A 103 -0.48 -13.74 12.48
C LYS A 103 0.37 -12.57 11.99
N LEU A 104 1.14 -12.75 10.92
CA LEU A 104 1.94 -11.66 10.34
C LEU A 104 1.07 -10.63 9.61
N ALA A 105 0.02 -11.06 8.91
CA ALA A 105 -0.94 -10.16 8.28
C ALA A 105 -1.65 -9.26 9.31
N ASN A 106 -1.95 -9.77 10.53
CA ASN A 106 -2.50 -8.95 11.62
C ASN A 106 -1.53 -7.85 12.04
N LYS A 107 -0.23 -8.16 12.09
CA LYS A 107 0.81 -7.16 12.40
C LYS A 107 0.93 -6.14 11.27
N PHE A 108 0.93 -6.59 10.02
CA PHE A 108 0.94 -5.71 8.85
C PHE A 108 -0.24 -4.73 8.88
N GLU A 109 -1.45 -5.23 9.08
CA GLU A 109 -2.67 -4.42 9.16
C GLU A 109 -2.63 -3.44 10.33
N SER A 110 -2.15 -3.86 11.50
CA SER A 110 -2.02 -3.00 12.68
C SER A 110 -1.08 -1.82 12.42
N GLU A 111 0.08 -2.06 11.80
CA GLU A 111 1.02 -1.00 11.43
C GLU A 111 0.44 -0.09 10.34
N LEU A 112 -0.32 -0.65 9.39
CA LEU A 112 -0.99 0.11 8.33
C LEU A 112 -2.06 1.02 8.93
N ARG A 113 -2.86 0.52 9.87
CA ARG A 113 -3.90 1.31 10.57
C ARG A 113 -3.31 2.46 11.37
N ALA A 114 -2.11 2.30 11.91
CA ALA A 114 -1.41 3.37 12.61
C ALA A 114 -0.99 4.54 11.70
N THR A 115 -1.08 4.40 10.36
CA THR A 115 -0.87 5.53 9.44
C THR A 115 -2.04 6.52 9.45
N LYS A 116 -3.27 6.06 9.70
CA LYS A 116 -4.50 6.86 9.71
C LYS A 116 -4.42 8.12 10.58
N PRO A 117 -4.09 8.04 11.89
CA PRO A 117 -4.00 9.22 12.73
C PRO A 117 -2.89 10.20 12.28
N ILE A 118 -1.81 9.69 11.67
CA ILE A 118 -0.75 10.53 11.12
C ILE A 118 -1.31 11.33 9.96
N ILE A 119 -1.98 10.69 9.01
CA ILE A 119 -2.59 11.34 7.85
C ILE A 119 -3.67 12.36 8.27
N GLU A 120 -4.47 12.03 9.28
CA GLU A 120 -5.53 12.92 9.78
C GLU A 120 -5.01 14.21 10.44
N LYS A 121 -3.81 14.16 11.03
CA LYS A 121 -3.15 15.32 11.65
C LYS A 121 -2.83 16.42 10.62
N ASP A 122 -2.43 16.04 9.42
CA ASP A 122 -2.25 16.96 8.28
C ASP A 122 -2.50 16.23 6.96
N LYS A 123 -3.66 16.52 6.36
CA LYS A 123 -4.10 15.90 5.10
C LYS A 123 -3.32 16.36 3.88
N THR A 124 -2.55 17.45 3.99
CA THR A 124 -1.69 17.87 2.89
C THR A 124 -0.41 17.05 2.82
N LEU A 125 -0.15 16.24 3.86
CA LEU A 125 1.06 15.46 4.04
C LEU A 125 2.35 16.28 4.03
N LEU A 126 2.27 17.60 4.26
CA LEU A 126 3.43 18.49 4.19
C LEU A 126 4.23 18.52 5.50
N SER A 127 3.54 18.44 6.64
CA SER A 127 4.17 18.58 7.97
C SER A 127 4.41 17.26 8.71
N ASN A 128 3.78 16.18 8.26
CA ASN A 128 3.78 14.83 8.85
C ASN A 128 4.32 13.76 7.88
N LYS A 129 4.90 14.15 6.74
CA LYS A 129 5.47 13.22 5.74
C LYS A 129 6.48 12.25 6.34
N ASP A 130 7.45 12.75 7.10
CA ASP A 130 8.53 11.93 7.64
C ASP A 130 8.01 10.97 8.72
N GLU A 131 7.04 11.43 9.51
CA GLU A 131 6.31 10.60 10.49
C GLU A 131 5.54 9.48 9.76
N LEU A 132 4.85 9.82 8.66
CA LEU A 132 4.12 8.87 7.84
C LEU A 132 5.07 7.85 7.20
N LYS A 133 6.20 8.31 6.66
CA LYS A 133 7.22 7.44 6.06
C LYS A 133 7.78 6.46 7.08
N ALA A 134 8.14 6.94 8.27
CA ALA A 134 8.64 6.08 9.35
C ALA A 134 7.61 5.02 9.76
N GLN A 135 6.31 5.31 9.68
CA GLN A 135 5.26 4.34 9.94
C GLN A 135 5.13 3.31 8.80
N TYR A 136 5.21 3.74 7.54
CA TYR A 136 5.25 2.82 6.39
C TYR A 136 6.51 1.92 6.40
N ASP A 137 7.65 2.41 6.88
CA ASP A 137 8.86 1.59 7.07
C ASP A 137 8.59 0.43 8.07
N LYS A 138 7.69 0.60 9.05
CA LYS A 138 7.25 -0.52 9.91
C LYS A 138 6.31 -1.48 9.21
N VAL A 139 5.42 -0.97 8.36
CA VAL A 139 4.54 -1.82 7.52
C VAL A 139 5.38 -2.69 6.60
N GLN A 140 6.41 -2.11 5.98
CA GLN A 140 7.40 -2.78 5.15
C GLN A 140 8.06 -3.96 5.88
N ILE A 141 8.49 -3.76 7.12
CA ILE A 141 9.11 -4.84 7.93
C ILE A 141 8.16 -6.03 8.09
N GLN A 142 6.85 -5.81 8.26
CA GLN A 142 5.90 -6.92 8.38
C GLN A 142 5.64 -7.58 7.01
N ALA A 143 5.56 -6.79 5.93
CA ALA A 143 5.44 -7.31 4.57
C ALA A 143 6.64 -8.20 4.20
N ASP A 144 7.86 -7.80 4.55
CA ASP A 144 9.07 -8.57 4.28
C ASP A 144 9.06 -9.92 5.02
N LYS A 145 8.55 -9.96 6.26
CA LYS A 145 8.35 -11.22 7.00
C LYS A 145 7.33 -12.14 6.35
N ILE A 146 6.27 -11.60 5.76
CA ILE A 146 5.28 -12.40 5.02
C ILE A 146 5.92 -12.97 3.75
N LYS A 147 6.67 -12.15 3.00
CA LYS A 147 7.37 -12.58 1.78
C LYS A 147 8.42 -13.67 2.03
N SER A 148 9.04 -13.70 3.22
CA SER A 148 10.02 -14.73 3.59
C SER A 148 9.42 -16.09 3.95
N LEU A 149 8.09 -16.20 4.05
CA LEU A 149 7.44 -17.48 4.33
C LEU A 149 7.52 -18.41 3.12
N HIS A 150 7.58 -19.71 3.41
CA HIS A 150 7.67 -20.75 2.39
C HIS A 150 6.62 -21.85 2.68
N PRO A 151 5.49 -21.89 1.95
CA PRO A 151 4.45 -22.90 2.17
C PRO A 151 4.93 -24.30 1.78
N PRO A 152 4.19 -25.37 2.15
CA PRO A 152 4.46 -26.71 1.63
C PRO A 152 4.57 -26.71 0.09
N GLN A 153 5.34 -27.66 -0.47
CA GLN A 153 5.75 -27.64 -1.88
C GLN A 153 4.58 -27.58 -2.88
N GLU A 154 3.45 -28.18 -2.53
CA GLU A 154 2.24 -28.22 -3.35
C GLU A 154 1.45 -26.89 -3.36
N TYR A 155 1.79 -25.95 -2.47
CA TYR A 155 1.10 -24.67 -2.28
C TYR A 155 1.98 -23.46 -2.58
N THR A 156 3.08 -23.62 -3.32
CA THR A 156 4.01 -22.52 -3.64
C THR A 156 3.33 -21.35 -4.36
N ASP A 157 2.33 -21.63 -5.19
CA ASP A 157 1.62 -20.61 -5.96
C ASP A 157 0.86 -19.62 -5.08
N LEU A 158 0.45 -20.02 -3.87
CA LEU A 158 -0.20 -19.12 -2.90
C LEU A 158 0.76 -18.04 -2.41
N GLN A 159 2.01 -18.43 -2.15
CA GLN A 159 3.03 -17.50 -1.69
C GLN A 159 3.41 -16.53 -2.80
N ILE A 160 3.36 -16.97 -4.07
CA ILE A 160 3.57 -16.08 -5.22
C ILE A 160 2.52 -14.96 -5.23
N GLY A 161 1.24 -15.28 -5.05
CA GLY A 161 0.17 -14.27 -4.97
C GLY A 161 0.36 -13.25 -3.84
N LEU A 162 0.76 -13.72 -2.65
CA LEU A 162 1.10 -12.82 -1.53
C LEU A 162 2.32 -11.94 -1.84
N ILE A 163 3.37 -12.51 -2.44
CA ILE A 163 4.58 -11.76 -2.78
C ILE A 163 4.26 -10.69 -3.83
N ASP A 164 3.56 -11.04 -4.90
CA ASP A 164 3.25 -10.13 -5.99
C ASP A 164 2.38 -8.96 -5.52
N SER A 165 1.34 -9.24 -4.73
CA SER A 165 0.48 -8.20 -4.15
C SER A 165 1.26 -7.25 -3.23
N LEU A 166 2.13 -7.77 -2.38
CA LEU A 166 3.00 -6.95 -1.53
C LEU A 166 4.01 -6.14 -2.36
N ILE A 167 4.54 -6.65 -3.46
CA ILE A 167 5.42 -5.89 -4.37
C ILE A 167 4.66 -4.71 -5.00
N VAL A 168 3.41 -4.92 -5.44
CA VAL A 168 2.56 -3.85 -5.99
C VAL A 168 2.32 -2.76 -4.94
N TYR A 169 1.91 -3.15 -3.74
CA TYR A 169 1.73 -2.24 -2.62
C TYR A 169 3.00 -1.41 -2.31
N GLN A 170 4.15 -2.08 -2.20
CA GLN A 170 5.42 -1.42 -1.85
C GLN A 170 5.86 -0.39 -2.89
N LYS A 171 5.81 -0.76 -4.17
CA LYS A 171 6.12 0.16 -5.27
C LYS A 171 5.19 1.37 -5.30
N ALA A 172 3.92 1.15 -4.98
CA ALA A 172 2.94 2.22 -4.92
C ALA A 172 3.20 3.19 -3.76
N VAL A 173 3.54 2.68 -2.57
CA VAL A 173 3.93 3.50 -1.42
C VAL A 173 5.17 4.34 -1.74
N ASP A 174 6.21 3.73 -2.32
CA ASP A 174 7.43 4.45 -2.73
C ASP A 174 7.12 5.56 -3.75
N GLY A 175 6.27 5.25 -4.74
CA GLY A 175 5.81 6.21 -5.73
C GLY A 175 5.01 7.37 -5.12
N MET A 176 4.14 7.08 -4.16
CA MET A 176 3.39 8.08 -3.42
C MET A 176 4.33 9.06 -2.69
N PHE A 177 5.36 8.56 -2.00
CA PHE A 177 6.35 9.41 -1.33
C PHE A 177 7.20 10.21 -2.32
N SER A 178 7.57 9.63 -3.46
CA SER A 178 8.24 10.38 -4.54
C SER A 178 7.36 11.53 -5.07
N GLY A 179 6.05 11.32 -5.23
CA GLY A 179 5.11 12.38 -5.58
C GLY A 179 5.02 13.47 -4.51
N LEU A 180 5.05 13.11 -3.23
CA LEU A 180 5.06 14.07 -2.12
C LEU A 180 6.34 14.92 -2.12
N ASP A 181 7.50 14.32 -2.38
CA ASP A 181 8.78 15.02 -2.48
C ASP A 181 8.82 16.01 -3.64
N GLU A 182 8.26 15.61 -4.78
CA GLU A 182 8.16 16.42 -6.00
C GLU A 182 7.03 17.47 -5.94
N ARG A 183 6.16 17.40 -4.91
CA ARG A 183 4.91 18.15 -4.81
C ARG A 183 3.98 17.94 -6.01
N ASP A 184 4.04 16.75 -6.60
CA ASP A 184 3.21 16.33 -7.72
C ASP A 184 1.95 15.63 -7.21
N LYS A 185 0.85 16.38 -7.15
CA LYS A 185 -0.44 15.88 -6.67
C LYS A 185 -1.05 14.80 -7.57
N GLU A 186 -0.82 14.86 -8.89
CA GLU A 186 -1.36 13.85 -9.81
C GLU A 186 -0.63 12.53 -9.64
N LYS A 187 0.69 12.59 -9.46
CA LYS A 187 1.52 11.43 -9.13
C LYS A 187 1.12 10.80 -7.79
N VAL A 188 0.94 11.60 -6.74
CA VAL A 188 0.44 11.12 -5.44
C VAL A 188 -0.89 10.38 -5.60
N LYS A 189 -1.85 10.98 -6.32
CA LYS A 189 -3.17 10.38 -6.55
C LYS A 189 -3.11 9.08 -7.36
N GLY A 190 -2.27 9.02 -8.39
CA GLY A 190 -2.08 7.81 -9.20
C GLY A 190 -1.54 6.65 -8.38
N TYR A 191 -0.56 6.93 -7.52
CA TYR A 191 0.00 5.92 -6.63
C TYR A 191 -0.93 5.53 -5.49
N GLU A 192 -1.77 6.44 -4.98
CA GLU A 192 -2.77 6.09 -3.98
C GLU A 192 -3.72 4.99 -4.47
N GLN A 193 -4.22 5.09 -5.71
CA GLN A 193 -5.02 4.01 -6.28
C GLN A 193 -4.23 2.70 -6.36
N SER A 194 -2.94 2.77 -6.70
CA SER A 194 -2.09 1.58 -6.76
C SER A 194 -1.82 0.97 -5.37
N VAL A 195 -1.78 1.79 -4.31
CA VAL A 195 -1.69 1.32 -2.92
C VAL A 195 -2.96 0.54 -2.58
N ILE A 196 -4.13 1.07 -2.92
CA ILE A 196 -5.43 0.41 -2.72
C ILE A 196 -5.47 -0.92 -3.48
N ASP A 197 -5.11 -0.93 -4.77
CA ASP A 197 -5.13 -2.13 -5.59
C ASP A 197 -4.19 -3.22 -5.01
N GLY A 198 -2.99 -2.83 -4.57
CA GLY A 198 -2.05 -3.75 -3.91
C GLY A 198 -2.61 -4.37 -2.62
N LEU A 199 -3.32 -3.56 -1.80
CA LEU A 199 -3.99 -4.06 -0.60
C LEU A 199 -5.17 -4.98 -0.90
N THR A 200 -5.95 -4.67 -1.93
CA THR A 200 -7.04 -5.55 -2.41
C THR A 200 -6.48 -6.91 -2.84
N TYR A 201 -5.44 -6.92 -3.69
CA TYR A 201 -4.81 -8.17 -4.13
C TYR A 201 -4.19 -8.97 -2.98
N PHE A 202 -3.66 -8.28 -1.98
CA PHE A 202 -3.13 -8.91 -0.77
C PHE A 202 -4.25 -9.61 0.02
N ASN A 203 -5.39 -8.95 0.19
CA ASN A 203 -6.56 -9.54 0.84
C ASN A 203 -7.14 -10.74 0.07
N ASP A 204 -7.24 -10.63 -1.25
CA ASP A 204 -7.69 -11.74 -2.11
C ASP A 204 -6.76 -12.95 -1.97
N SER A 205 -5.44 -12.72 -1.92
CA SER A 205 -4.44 -13.77 -1.71
C SER A 205 -4.54 -14.40 -0.32
N LEU A 206 -4.79 -13.60 0.73
CA LEU A 206 -5.05 -14.11 2.07
C LEU A 206 -6.31 -14.99 2.10
N ASN A 207 -7.39 -14.56 1.44
CA ASN A 207 -8.63 -15.32 1.35
C ASN A 207 -8.43 -16.65 0.61
N ALA A 208 -7.67 -16.65 -0.50
CA ALA A 208 -7.31 -17.88 -1.19
C ALA A 208 -6.55 -18.87 -0.29
N ILE A 209 -5.63 -18.38 0.55
CA ILE A 209 -4.90 -19.19 1.52
C ILE A 209 -5.84 -19.77 2.57
N LYS A 210 -6.84 -19.00 3.02
CA LYS A 210 -7.85 -19.44 3.99
C LYS A 210 -8.68 -20.63 3.54
N GLU A 211 -9.07 -20.63 2.28
CA GLU A 211 -10.10 -21.53 1.75
C GLU A 211 -9.57 -22.96 1.56
N ILE A 212 -8.26 -23.15 1.71
CA ILE A 212 -7.61 -24.45 1.61
C ILE A 212 -7.97 -25.28 2.84
N LYS A 213 -8.52 -26.45 2.57
CA LYS A 213 -8.86 -27.46 3.57
C LYS A 213 -7.72 -28.45 3.68
N GLU A 214 -7.42 -28.87 4.92
CA GLU A 214 -6.55 -30.02 5.21
C GLU A 214 -7.12 -31.33 4.64
#